data_AF-A0A354J8W1-F1
#
_entry.id   AF-A0A354J8W1-F1
#
_cell.length_a   1.000
_cell.length_b   1.000
_cell.length_c   1.000
_cell.angle_alpha   90.00
_cell.angle_beta   90.00
_cell.angle_gamma   90.00
#
_symmetry.space_group_name_H-M   'P 1'
#
loop_
_entity.id
_entity.type
_entity.pdbx_description
1 polymer ?
#
loop_
_entity_poly.entity_id
_entity_poly.type
_entity_poly.pdbx_seq_one_letter_code
_entity_poly.pdbx_strand_id
1 'polypeptide(L)'
;MLTTPMLAGSRVMIKNEFLPDKVFQSIPKSQTYRKIKGEKDMVSVESIEADQIQIECTKARLVSGLDVVIGELCIIERVEYRNSIRISEKAVVNEVVKV
;
A
#
# COMPACT_ATOMS: atom_id res chain seq x y z
N MET A 1 1.38 14.33 21.87
CA MET A 1 0.63 13.20 21.27
C MET A 1 1.23 12.98 19.89
N LEU A 2 1.92 11.86 19.68
CA LEU A 2 2.48 11.55 18.36
C LEU A 2 1.33 11.03 17.49
N THR A 3 1.01 11.74 16.41
CA THR A 3 0.09 11.26 15.38
C THR A 3 0.73 10.06 14.71
N THR A 4 0.14 8.89 14.87
CA THR A 4 0.53 7.70 14.13
C THR A 4 0.12 7.86 12.66
N PRO A 5 1.02 7.60 11.69
CA PRO A 5 0.71 7.80 10.28
C PRO A 5 -0.37 6.83 9.81
N MET A 6 -1.43 7.35 9.18
CA MET A 6 -2.55 6.59 8.63
C MET A 6 -2.79 6.96 7.17
N LEU A 7 -3.14 5.98 6.34
CA LEU A 7 -3.52 6.17 4.95
C LEU A 7 -4.99 5.80 4.75
N ALA A 8 -5.78 6.70 4.16
CA ALA A 8 -7.18 6.45 3.85
C ALA A 8 -7.58 6.99 2.47
N GLY A 9 -8.56 6.36 1.82
CA GLY A 9 -9.14 6.83 0.56
C GLY A 9 -9.89 5.74 -0.20
N SER A 10 -10.40 6.01 -1.40
CA SER A 10 -11.06 4.96 -2.21
C SER A 10 -10.06 3.95 -2.79
N ARG A 11 -8.83 4.38 -3.09
CA ARG A 11 -7.78 3.50 -3.60
C ARG A 11 -6.44 3.86 -2.98
N VAL A 12 -5.82 2.90 -2.30
CA VAL A 12 -4.46 3.03 -1.78
C VAL A 12 -3.53 2.09 -2.54
N MET A 13 -2.47 2.66 -3.09
CA MET A 13 -1.41 1.92 -3.76
C MET A 13 -0.04 2.25 -3.18
N ILE A 14 0.67 1.22 -2.73
CA ILE A 14 2.09 1.33 -2.35
C ILE A 14 2.85 0.35 -3.24
N LYS A 15 3.81 0.86 -4.02
CA LYS A 15 4.60 0.09 -4.97
C LYS A 15 6.06 0.40 -4.79
N ASN A 16 6.90 -0.63 -4.91
CA ASN A 16 8.35 -0.46 -4.89
C ASN A 16 8.87 0.33 -6.12
N GLU A 17 8.12 0.30 -7.23
CA GLU A 17 8.48 1.01 -8.45
C GLU A 17 7.31 1.86 -8.93
N PHE A 18 7.58 3.14 -9.17
CA PHE A 18 6.66 4.03 -9.87
C PHE A 18 7.01 4.02 -11.36
N LEU A 19 6.16 3.34 -12.15
CA LEU A 19 6.24 3.33 -13.61
C LEU A 19 5.19 4.31 -14.16
N PRO A 20 5.57 5.54 -14.52
CA PRO A 20 4.62 6.54 -14.99
C PRO A 20 4.03 6.13 -16.35
N ASP A 21 2.71 6.14 -16.43
CA ASP A 21 1.99 5.89 -17.68
C ASP A 21 2.07 7.10 -18.63
N LYS A 22 1.57 6.91 -19.87
CA LYS A 22 1.56 7.98 -20.88
C LYS A 22 0.77 9.20 -20.42
N VAL A 23 -0.29 8.99 -19.64
CA VAL A 23 -1.12 10.07 -19.09
C VAL A 23 -0.29 10.93 -18.15
N PHE A 24 0.33 10.35 -17.13
CA PHE A 24 1.21 11.06 -16.19
C PHE A 24 2.39 11.75 -16.89
N GLN A 25 2.94 11.14 -17.93
CA GLN A 25 4.00 11.74 -18.74
C GLN A 25 3.53 12.99 -19.50
N SER A 26 2.27 13.03 -19.92
CA SER A 26 1.68 14.13 -20.68
C SER A 26 1.21 15.33 -19.83
N ILE A 27 1.10 15.17 -18.51
CA ILE A 27 0.69 16.24 -17.60
C ILE A 27 1.74 17.37 -17.60
N PRO A 28 1.36 18.66 -17.74
CA PRO A 28 2.26 19.79 -17.56
C PRO A 28 2.91 19.74 -16.17
N LYS A 29 4.23 19.61 -16.12
CA LYS A 29 4.95 19.37 -14.86
C LYS A 29 5.44 20.68 -14.24
N SER A 30 5.00 20.96 -13.02
CA SER A 30 5.51 22.09 -12.21
C SER A 30 6.89 21.81 -11.60
N GLN A 31 7.33 20.55 -11.58
CA GLN A 31 8.64 20.12 -11.10
C GLN A 31 9.17 18.92 -11.90
N THR A 32 10.49 18.79 -12.02
CA THR A 32 11.15 17.62 -12.62
C THR A 32 11.07 16.42 -11.69
N TYR A 33 10.23 15.45 -12.03
CA TYR A 33 10.25 14.12 -11.42
C TYR A 33 11.42 13.33 -12.01
N ARG A 34 12.63 13.53 -11.48
CA ARG A 34 13.75 12.63 -11.76
C ARG A 34 13.32 11.22 -11.36
N LYS A 35 13.85 10.17 -12.00
CA LYS A 35 13.72 8.80 -11.48
C LYS A 35 14.18 8.86 -10.02
N ILE A 36 13.22 8.90 -9.07
CA ILE A 36 13.52 8.83 -7.65
C ILE A 36 13.91 7.37 -7.46
N LYS A 37 15.19 7.08 -7.67
CA LYS A 37 15.80 5.85 -7.21
C LYS A 37 16.01 6.06 -5.71
N GLY A 38 14.89 6.15 -4.98
CA GLY A 38 14.92 6.17 -3.53
C GLY A 38 15.59 4.90 -3.04
N GLU A 39 16.19 4.95 -1.85
CA GLU A 39 16.46 3.71 -1.14
C GLU A 39 15.15 2.92 -1.07
N LYS A 40 15.23 1.60 -1.30
CA LYS A 40 14.08 0.71 -1.20
C LYS A 40 13.72 0.55 0.26
N ASP A 41 13.13 1.59 0.82
CA ASP A 41 12.68 1.60 2.20
C ASP A 41 11.25 1.09 2.30
N MET A 42 11.00 0.41 3.41
CA MET A 42 9.69 -0.11 3.74
C MET A 42 8.82 1.04 4.25
N VAL A 43 7.61 1.18 3.70
CA VAL A 43 6.61 2.12 4.21
C VAL A 43 6.10 1.61 5.55
N SER A 44 6.28 2.39 6.62
CA SER A 44 5.77 2.06 7.96
C SER A 44 4.61 2.98 8.31
N VAL A 45 3.41 2.41 8.40
CA VAL A 45 2.17 3.11 8.78
C VAL A 45 1.44 2.34 9.87
N GLU A 46 0.58 3.02 10.62
CA GLU A 46 -0.24 2.36 11.64
C GLU A 46 -1.39 1.59 10.99
N SER A 47 -2.15 2.25 10.11
CA SER A 47 -3.29 1.66 9.43
C SER A 47 -3.45 2.15 7.99
N ILE A 48 -4.05 1.28 7.17
CA ILE A 48 -4.48 1.56 5.80
C ILE A 48 -5.95 1.18 5.68
N GLU A 49 -6.78 2.13 5.26
CA GLU A 49 -8.22 1.91 5.04
C GLU A 49 -8.63 2.40 3.66
N ALA A 50 -9.13 1.50 2.80
CA ALA A 50 -9.62 1.88 1.48
C ALA A 50 -10.54 0.84 0.84
N ASP A 51 -11.33 1.27 -0.15
CA ASP A 51 -12.14 0.31 -0.92
C ASP A 51 -11.24 -0.67 -1.68
N GLN A 52 -10.19 -0.15 -2.33
CA GLN A 52 -9.22 -0.94 -3.10
C GLN A 52 -7.81 -0.74 -2.56
N ILE A 53 -7.16 -1.82 -2.12
CA ILE A 53 -5.81 -1.80 -1.54
C ILE A 53 -4.88 -2.66 -2.37
N GLN A 54 -3.76 -2.09 -2.82
CA GLN A 54 -2.68 -2.84 -3.44
C GLN A 54 -1.33 -2.34 -2.94
N ILE A 55 -0.71 -3.10 -2.04
CA ILE A 55 0.50 -2.65 -1.33
C ILE A 55 1.64 -3.66 -1.46
N GLU A 56 2.87 -3.16 -1.41
CA GLU A 56 4.15 -3.89 -1.39
C GLU A 56 5.10 -3.16 -0.42
N CYS A 57 6.14 -3.82 0.07
CA CYS A 57 7.16 -3.20 0.93
C CYS A 57 6.55 -2.36 2.07
N THR A 58 5.55 -2.90 2.77
CA THR A 58 4.75 -2.15 3.75
C THR A 58 4.66 -2.88 5.08
N LYS A 59 4.91 -2.16 6.18
CA LYS A 59 4.59 -2.60 7.54
C LYS A 59 3.40 -1.82 8.07
N ALA A 60 2.38 -2.54 8.54
CA ALA A 60 1.21 -1.94 9.16
C ALA A 60 0.58 -2.82 10.26
N ARG A 61 -0.08 -2.18 11.23
CA ARG A 61 -0.86 -2.91 12.23
C ARG A 61 -2.21 -3.36 11.67
N LEU A 62 -2.86 -2.52 10.85
CA LEU A 62 -4.16 -2.84 10.27
C LEU A 62 -4.22 -2.47 8.79
N VAL A 63 -4.73 -3.39 7.98
CA VAL A 63 -5.14 -3.13 6.60
C VAL A 63 -6.60 -3.54 6.47
N SER A 64 -7.50 -2.59 6.17
CA SER A 64 -8.94 -2.85 6.07
C SER A 64 -9.50 -2.34 4.75
N GLY A 65 -10.16 -3.21 3.97
CA GLY A 65 -10.73 -2.81 2.68
C GLY A 65 -11.76 -3.76 2.07
N LEU A 66 -12.29 -3.39 0.90
CA LEU A 66 -13.22 -4.27 0.17
C LEU A 66 -12.43 -5.33 -0.60
N ASP A 67 -11.50 -4.88 -1.44
CA ASP A 67 -10.61 -5.74 -2.22
C ASP A 67 -9.15 -5.44 -1.85
N VAL A 68 -8.45 -6.46 -1.32
CA VAL A 68 -7.14 -6.29 -0.71
C VAL A 68 -6.10 -7.18 -1.38
N VAL A 69 -5.00 -6.56 -1.84
CA VAL A 69 -3.83 -7.23 -2.38
C VAL A 69 -2.60 -6.88 -1.54
N ILE A 70 -2.10 -7.86 -0.80
CA ILE A 70 -0.87 -7.78 -0.02
C ILE A 70 0.27 -8.41 -0.84
N GLY A 71 1.15 -7.56 -1.35
CA GLY A 71 2.28 -7.92 -2.20
C GLY A 71 3.53 -8.36 -1.43
N GLU A 72 4.67 -8.44 -2.12
CA GLU A 72 5.93 -8.90 -1.53
C GLU A 72 6.45 -7.95 -0.44
N LEU A 73 7.20 -8.51 0.52
CA LEU A 73 7.88 -7.76 1.58
C LEU A 73 6.93 -6.95 2.47
N CYS A 74 5.71 -7.44 2.66
CA CYS A 74 4.75 -6.89 3.61
C CYS A 74 4.84 -7.59 4.98
N ILE A 75 4.68 -6.82 6.06
CA ILE A 75 4.57 -7.30 7.44
C ILE A 75 3.32 -6.67 8.05
N ILE A 76 2.22 -7.42 8.12
CA ILE A 76 0.92 -6.93 8.54
C ILE A 76 0.43 -7.68 9.79
N GLU A 77 0.05 -6.96 10.84
CA GLU A 77 -0.52 -7.62 12.02
C GLU A 77 -1.93 -8.17 11.73
N ARG A 78 -2.83 -7.36 11.15
CA ARG A 78 -4.18 -7.80 10.80
C ARG A 78 -4.65 -7.28 9.44
N VAL A 79 -5.23 -8.17 8.64
CA VAL A 79 -5.93 -7.81 7.40
C VAL A 79 -7.42 -8.10 7.54
N GLU A 80 -8.24 -7.09 7.28
CA GLU A 80 -9.69 -7.18 7.18
C GLU A 80 -10.12 -6.95 5.74
N TYR A 81 -10.95 -7.85 5.20
CA TYR A 81 -11.45 -7.74 3.83
C TYR A 81 -12.92 -8.14 3.73
N ARG A 82 -13.66 -7.55 2.78
CA ARG A 82 -15.07 -7.91 2.52
C ARG A 82 -15.28 -8.75 1.27
N ASN A 83 -14.72 -8.33 0.13
CA ASN A 83 -14.96 -8.96 -1.16
C ASN A 83 -13.88 -10.00 -1.48
N SER A 84 -12.66 -9.55 -1.74
CA SER A 84 -11.56 -10.41 -2.18
C SER A 84 -10.25 -10.10 -1.44
N ILE A 85 -9.43 -11.14 -1.29
CA ILE A 85 -8.08 -11.03 -0.74
C ILE A 85 -7.09 -11.84 -1.58
N ARG A 86 -5.90 -11.27 -1.78
CA ARG A 86 -4.72 -11.98 -2.29
C ARG A 86 -3.52 -11.60 -1.45
N ILE A 87 -2.78 -12.60 -0.97
CA ILE A 87 -1.59 -12.41 -0.16
C ILE A 87 -0.43 -13.14 -0.85
N SER A 88 0.68 -12.44 -1.05
CA SER A 88 1.92 -13.04 -1.54
C SER A 88 2.48 -14.04 -0.53
N GLU A 89 3.02 -15.15 -1.00
CA GLU A 89 3.74 -16.13 -0.15
C GLU A 89 4.99 -15.53 0.52
N LYS A 90 5.46 -14.37 0.03
CA LYS A 90 6.58 -13.60 0.59
C LYS A 90 6.14 -12.50 1.57
N ALA A 91 4.86 -12.47 1.95
CA ALA A 91 4.35 -11.56 2.98
C ALA A 91 4.18 -12.30 4.31
N VAL A 92 4.35 -11.57 5.41
CA VAL A 92 4.03 -12.04 6.76
C VAL A 92 2.74 -11.34 7.19
N VAL A 93 1.69 -12.12 7.43
CA VAL A 93 0.39 -11.62 7.92
C VAL A 93 -0.01 -12.45 9.13
N ASN A 94 -0.20 -11.82 10.29
CA ASN A 94 -0.49 -12.54 11.53
C ASN A 94 -1.97 -12.96 11.62
N GLU A 95 -2.90 -12.09 11.21
CA GLU A 95 -4.33 -12.35 11.25
C GLU A 95 -5.01 -11.95 9.94
N VAL A 96 -5.90 -12.80 9.44
CA VAL A 96 -6.72 -12.53 8.24
C VAL A 96 -8.18 -12.76 8.58
N VAL A 97 -8.99 -11.71 8.47
CA VAL A 97 -10.41 -11.71 8.85
C VAL A 97 -11.26 -11.28 7.66
N LYS A 98 -12.25 -12.11 7.30
CA LYS A 98 -13.31 -11.69 6.39
C LYS A 98 -14.44 -11.06 7.20
N VAL A 99 -14.81 -9.82 6.88
CA VAL A 99 -15.85 -9.02 7.57
C VAL A 99 -17.13 -8.96 6.74
#